data_AF-A0A428SAA9-F1
#
_entry.id   AF-A0A428SAA9-F1
#
_cell.length_a   1.000
_cell.length_b   1.000
_cell.length_c   1.000
_cell.angle_alpha   90.00
_cell.angle_beta   90.00
_cell.angle_gamma   90.00
#
_symmetry.space_group_name_H-M   'P 1'
#
loop_
_entity.id
_entity.type
_entity.pdbx_description
1 polymer ?
#
loop_
_entity_poly.entity_id
_entity_poly.type
_entity_poly.pdbx_seq_one_letter_code
_entity_poly.pdbx_strand_id
1 'polypeptide(L)'
;MSEDVFSDKLGRGWSLDLVQAPLQLLSQLKVRTIWFYIHCVDLYTTRDLYEPFDILAAFGGMCKLMEETMRAPLIFGLPTSHFDLALLWQPVGKSVRLENSTASDDPKYKDMRFPSWSWCGWNHQAGATYDWDMVAGCMADVRAWILNHTWIDWHIRNGYGTLRRVWDARKAKEDKSEDERWRGYKTAKKSHHRAEGADDKQSDDSIESSDDDTDDDYSSSSKKKKDHGVSGSTESRRRTQAPPPIQLFAPPPQPVSMPAPVPQQRAQTQFQRQTTNTFPNPRSQAPEVRRTRVHVLPKTDKFGRSYIGESTIRKVSPKPSSEFNLTLPEDPFNVLTTETTRASLPPRFVEEFPDQPFLQFFTWRGGFHLARCDAEKQPAPKQLPNGTAKTTTDPSVALSRCDICDRRGDKCGSIVVDAEWLDRKERDKKTLFEFIAISDAKQFTEEEFPDWTYYIPKERIESEWDLYFVLLVESFPEEGIYRRVALGKVFKAAFTHSEDEWKEIILG
;
A
#
# COMPACT_ATOMS: atom_id res chain seq x y z
N MET A 1 -4.24 17.33 35.43
CA MET A 1 -3.40 18.52 35.71
C MET A 1 -2.04 18.22 35.11
N SER A 2 -1.57 18.83 34.03
CA SER A 2 -1.94 19.99 33.21
C SER A 2 -1.78 19.60 31.74
N GLU A 3 -2.66 20.08 30.86
CA GLU A 3 -2.57 19.85 29.42
C GLU A 3 -1.42 20.68 28.84
N ASP A 4 -0.44 20.03 28.22
CA ASP A 4 0.72 20.71 27.61
C ASP A 4 0.31 21.36 26.28
N VAL A 5 -0.22 22.58 26.38
CA VAL A 5 -0.46 23.45 25.23
C VAL A 5 0.86 24.13 24.85
N PHE A 6 1.52 23.61 23.83
CA PHE A 6 2.66 24.31 23.22
C PHE A 6 2.12 25.46 22.34
N SER A 7 2.33 26.69 22.79
CA SER A 7 1.99 27.89 22.04
C SER A 7 3.18 28.33 21.19
N ASP A 8 3.07 28.25 19.87
CA ASP A 8 3.96 29.02 18.99
C ASP A 8 3.66 30.51 19.16
N LYS A 9 4.63 31.39 18.89
CA LYS A 9 4.58 32.85 19.07
C LYS A 9 3.50 33.55 18.21
N LEU A 10 2.70 32.78 17.47
CA LEU A 10 1.57 33.21 16.65
C LEU A 10 0.20 32.76 17.21
N GLY A 11 0.13 32.21 18.43
CA GLY A 11 -1.13 31.96 19.12
C GLY A 11 -2.01 30.85 18.52
N ARG A 12 -1.46 29.98 17.67
CA ARG A 12 -2.10 28.71 17.32
C ARG A 12 -1.64 27.64 18.30
N GLY A 13 -2.43 27.41 19.33
CA GLY A 13 -2.24 26.25 20.20
C GLY A 13 -2.44 24.97 19.38
N TRP A 14 -1.43 24.10 19.40
CA TRP A 14 -1.55 22.75 18.87
C TRP A 14 -1.90 21.83 20.04
N SER A 15 -3.04 21.13 19.95
CA SER A 15 -3.36 19.99 20.81
C SER A 15 -3.12 18.71 20.01
N LEU A 16 -2.53 17.69 20.62
CA LEU A 16 -2.38 16.36 20.05
C LEU A 16 -3.75 15.73 19.67
N ASP A 17 -4.82 16.11 20.37
CA ASP A 17 -6.20 15.69 20.05
C ASP A 17 -6.77 16.32 18.77
N LEU A 18 -6.14 17.37 18.23
CA LEU A 18 -6.60 18.00 16.97
C LEU A 18 -6.10 17.26 15.73
N VAL A 19 -5.02 16.48 15.82
CA VAL A 19 -4.38 15.79 14.68
C VAL A 19 -5.30 14.74 14.04
N GLN A 20 -6.25 14.20 14.82
CA GLN A 20 -7.27 13.26 14.38
C GLN A 20 -8.64 13.92 14.11
N ALA A 21 -8.75 15.24 14.22
CA ALA A 21 -10.01 15.93 13.93
C ALA A 21 -10.38 15.70 12.45
N PRO A 22 -11.59 15.24 12.13
CA PRO A 22 -11.98 14.85 10.75
C PRO A 22 -11.72 15.94 9.71
N LEU A 23 -11.91 17.21 10.08
CA LEU A 23 -11.66 18.36 9.20
C LEU A 23 -10.17 18.57 8.92
N GLN A 24 -9.30 18.32 9.91
CA GLN A 24 -7.85 18.40 9.71
C GLN A 24 -7.37 17.23 8.86
N LEU A 25 -7.89 16.02 9.08
CA LEU A 25 -7.61 14.86 8.24
C LEU A 25 -8.02 15.14 6.78
N LEU A 26 -9.21 15.69 6.54
CA LEU A 26 -9.68 16.02 5.19
C LEU A 26 -8.76 17.00 4.45
N SER A 27 -8.09 17.92 5.15
CA SER A 27 -7.10 18.82 4.53
C SER A 27 -5.91 18.06 3.94
N GLN A 28 -5.59 16.89 4.48
CA GLN A 28 -4.46 16.06 4.06
C GLN A 28 -4.81 15.16 2.86
N LEU A 29 -6.09 15.02 2.53
CA LEU A 29 -6.56 14.14 1.44
C LEU A 29 -5.84 14.42 0.12
N LYS A 30 -5.69 15.70 -0.25
CA LYS A 30 -5.01 16.09 -1.51
C LYS A 30 -3.50 15.95 -1.43
N VAL A 31 -2.91 16.13 -0.25
CA VAL A 31 -1.46 16.14 -0.07
C VAL A 31 -0.92 14.71 -0.01
N ARG A 32 -1.51 13.88 0.85
CA ARG A 32 -1.06 12.53 1.20
C ARG A 32 -2.25 11.59 1.41
N THR A 33 -2.89 11.19 0.32
CA THR A 33 -4.14 10.41 0.37
C THR A 33 -3.99 9.08 1.12
N ILE A 34 -2.88 8.36 0.95
CA ILE A 34 -2.67 7.07 1.63
C ILE A 34 -2.43 7.23 3.13
N TRP A 35 -1.82 8.33 3.56
CA TRP A 35 -1.73 8.69 4.98
C TRP A 35 -3.12 8.93 5.57
N PHE A 36 -3.99 9.65 4.84
CA PHE A 36 -5.37 9.87 5.23
C PHE A 36 -6.17 8.55 5.29
N TYR A 37 -5.96 7.66 4.33
CA TYR A 37 -6.54 6.31 4.33
C TYR A 37 -6.20 5.53 5.61
N ILE A 38 -4.92 5.49 5.99
CA ILE A 38 -4.44 4.77 7.19
C ILE A 38 -5.19 5.23 8.45
N HIS A 39 -5.39 6.54 8.61
CA HIS A 39 -6.13 7.10 9.75
C HIS A 39 -7.62 6.77 9.67
N CYS A 40 -8.20 6.75 8.48
CA CYS A 40 -9.59 6.35 8.31
C CYS A 40 -9.82 4.87 8.67
N VAL A 41 -8.88 3.97 8.37
CA VAL A 41 -9.01 2.55 8.77
C VAL A 41 -9.11 2.42 10.29
N ASP A 42 -8.22 3.07 11.03
CA ASP A 42 -8.23 3.10 12.50
C ASP A 42 -9.56 3.67 13.05
N LEU A 43 -9.97 4.85 12.54
CA LEU A 43 -11.21 5.50 12.96
C LEU A 43 -12.49 4.72 12.64
N TYR A 44 -12.51 3.91 11.58
CA TYR A 44 -13.70 3.16 11.18
C TYR A 44 -13.78 1.77 11.80
N THR A 45 -12.63 1.13 12.05
CA THR A 45 -12.57 -0.20 12.67
C THR A 45 -12.78 -0.16 14.18
N THR A 46 -12.66 1.02 14.80
CA THR A 46 -13.01 1.28 16.20
C THR A 46 -14.49 1.66 16.41
N ARG A 47 -15.27 1.84 15.34
CA ARG A 47 -16.68 2.22 15.46
C ARG A 47 -17.51 1.03 15.88
N ASP A 48 -18.44 1.30 16.78
CA ASP A 48 -19.51 0.36 17.10
C ASP A 48 -20.56 0.38 15.98
N LEU A 49 -20.64 -0.70 15.21
CA LEU A 49 -21.61 -0.90 14.14
C LEU A 49 -22.65 -1.89 14.61
N TYR A 50 -23.93 -1.62 14.31
CA TYR A 50 -25.02 -2.55 14.63
C TYR A 50 -24.77 -3.93 14.00
N GLU A 51 -24.36 -3.97 12.73
CA GLU A 51 -23.91 -5.18 12.06
C GLU A 51 -22.48 -4.97 11.52
N PRO A 52 -21.48 -5.74 11.98
CA PRO A 52 -20.10 -5.62 11.51
C PRO A 52 -19.93 -5.79 9.99
N PHE A 53 -20.82 -6.53 9.31
CA PHE A 53 -20.78 -6.67 7.85
C PHE A 53 -21.04 -5.35 7.09
N ASP A 54 -21.64 -4.34 7.73
CA ASP A 54 -21.89 -3.03 7.12
C ASP A 54 -20.64 -2.13 7.10
N ILE A 55 -19.48 -2.60 7.58
CA ILE A 55 -18.27 -1.78 7.69
C ILE A 55 -17.81 -1.16 6.36
N LEU A 56 -17.89 -1.90 5.25
CA LEU A 56 -17.56 -1.35 3.94
C LEU A 56 -18.58 -0.33 3.45
N ALA A 57 -19.86 -0.53 3.77
CA ALA A 57 -20.92 0.44 3.45
C ALA A 57 -20.71 1.74 4.25
N ALA A 58 -20.36 1.64 5.53
CA ALA A 58 -20.02 2.78 6.37
C ALA A 58 -18.77 3.52 5.86
N PHE A 59 -17.76 2.78 5.41
CA PHE A 59 -16.50 3.33 4.89
C PHE A 59 -16.64 3.94 3.48
N GLY A 60 -17.67 3.54 2.71
CA GLY A 60 -17.82 3.85 1.29
C GLY A 60 -17.83 5.34 0.93
N GLY A 61 -18.31 6.21 1.82
CA GLY A 61 -18.25 7.66 1.60
C GLY A 61 -16.82 8.20 1.52
N MET A 62 -15.94 7.73 2.40
CA MET A 62 -14.53 8.11 2.42
C MET A 62 -13.75 7.44 1.28
N CYS A 63 -14.10 6.20 0.90
CA CYS A 63 -13.53 5.53 -0.27
C CYS A 63 -13.61 6.43 -1.50
N LYS A 64 -14.82 6.92 -1.85
CA LYS A 64 -15.05 7.72 -3.06
C LYS A 64 -14.16 8.97 -3.12
N LEU A 65 -13.93 9.61 -1.98
CA LEU A 65 -13.05 10.78 -1.88
C LEU A 65 -11.58 10.41 -2.16
N MET A 66 -11.13 9.28 -1.63
CA MET A 66 -9.75 8.80 -1.82
C MET A 66 -9.52 8.27 -3.24
N GLU A 67 -10.50 7.59 -3.83
CA GLU A 67 -10.44 7.07 -5.21
C GLU A 67 -10.24 8.18 -6.24
N GLU A 68 -10.82 9.38 -6.00
CA GLU A 68 -10.63 10.52 -6.88
C GLU A 68 -9.17 10.99 -6.91
N THR A 69 -8.51 11.00 -5.76
CA THR A 69 -7.12 11.49 -5.62
C THR A 69 -6.12 10.40 -5.99
N MET A 70 -6.25 9.19 -5.44
CA MET A 70 -5.40 8.03 -5.79
C MET A 70 -5.59 7.57 -7.24
N ARG A 71 -6.69 7.96 -7.90
CA ARG A 71 -7.07 7.52 -9.24
C ARG A 71 -7.14 6.00 -9.38
N ALA A 72 -7.57 5.34 -8.32
CA ALA A 72 -7.54 3.90 -8.14
C ALA A 72 -8.74 3.46 -7.29
N PRO A 73 -9.42 2.36 -7.62
CA PRO A 73 -10.51 1.83 -6.80
C PRO A 73 -9.98 1.19 -5.51
N LEU A 74 -10.87 1.01 -4.53
CA LEU A 74 -10.64 0.17 -3.35
C LEU A 74 -11.32 -1.19 -3.52
N ILE A 75 -10.60 -2.28 -3.26
CA ILE A 75 -11.14 -3.65 -3.22
C ILE A 75 -11.21 -4.13 -1.78
N PHE A 76 -12.40 -4.53 -1.32
CA PHE A 76 -12.62 -4.91 0.08
C PHE A 76 -12.02 -3.91 1.10
N GLY A 77 -12.12 -2.62 0.79
CA GLY A 77 -11.56 -1.54 1.63
C GLY A 77 -10.07 -1.27 1.47
N LEU A 78 -9.32 -1.98 0.60
CA LEU A 78 -7.89 -1.75 0.36
C LEU A 78 -7.63 -1.00 -0.97
N PRO A 79 -6.83 0.08 -1.00
CA PRO A 79 -6.52 0.82 -2.22
C PRO A 79 -5.63 0.03 -3.17
N THR A 80 -6.12 -0.19 -4.39
CA THR A 80 -5.40 -0.98 -5.41
C THR A 80 -4.09 -0.35 -5.86
N SER A 81 -3.93 0.98 -5.79
CA SER A 81 -2.69 1.68 -6.12
C SER A 81 -1.58 1.57 -5.07
N HIS A 82 -1.92 1.12 -3.86
CA HIS A 82 -1.00 1.00 -2.72
C HIS A 82 -1.12 -0.39 -2.06
N PHE A 83 -1.45 -1.40 -2.85
CA PHE A 83 -1.94 -2.68 -2.33
C PHE A 83 -0.94 -3.38 -1.40
N ASP A 84 0.35 -3.38 -1.75
CA ASP A 84 1.41 -3.94 -0.89
C ASP A 84 1.45 -3.28 0.49
N LEU A 85 1.30 -1.95 0.57
CA LEU A 85 1.26 -1.23 1.85
C LEU A 85 -0.04 -1.50 2.60
N ALA A 86 -1.17 -1.51 1.88
CA ALA A 86 -2.49 -1.67 2.46
C ALA A 86 -2.66 -3.01 3.20
N LEU A 87 -1.91 -4.04 2.81
CA LEU A 87 -1.86 -5.34 3.49
C LEU A 87 -1.09 -5.33 4.83
N LEU A 88 -0.37 -4.25 5.18
CA LEU A 88 0.45 -4.18 6.40
C LEU A 88 -0.30 -3.73 7.66
N TRP A 89 -1.63 -3.77 7.65
CA TRP A 89 -2.43 -3.49 8.85
C TRP A 89 -2.19 -4.55 9.93
N GLN A 90 -2.45 -4.24 11.20
CA GLN A 90 -2.44 -5.19 12.32
C GLN A 90 -3.62 -4.89 13.27
N PRO A 91 -4.20 -5.90 13.94
CA PRO A 91 -5.24 -5.65 14.92
C PRO A 91 -4.67 -4.94 16.17
N VAL A 92 -5.50 -4.13 16.81
CA VAL A 92 -5.25 -3.56 18.13
C VAL A 92 -6.14 -4.33 19.10
N GLY A 93 -5.53 -5.16 19.96
CA GLY A 93 -6.26 -6.07 20.85
C GLY A 93 -6.85 -7.29 20.13
N LYS A 94 -7.87 -7.91 20.74
CA LYS A 94 -8.50 -9.12 20.20
C LYS A 94 -9.22 -8.83 18.89
N SER A 95 -9.02 -9.71 17.93
CA SER A 95 -9.65 -9.65 16.63
C SER A 95 -10.12 -11.03 16.21
N VAL A 96 -11.40 -11.14 15.87
CA VAL A 96 -12.04 -12.41 15.52
C VAL A 96 -12.56 -12.33 14.10
N ARG A 97 -12.41 -13.44 13.35
CA ARG A 97 -12.87 -13.55 11.98
C ARG A 97 -14.39 -13.35 11.90
N LEU A 98 -14.85 -12.51 10.97
CA LEU A 98 -16.27 -12.36 10.67
C LEU A 98 -16.76 -13.51 9.77
N GLU A 99 -17.28 -14.56 10.39
CA GLU A 99 -17.80 -15.73 9.67
C GLU A 99 -19.31 -15.67 9.44
N ASN A 100 -20.08 -15.12 10.38
CA ASN A 100 -21.54 -15.06 10.30
C ASN A 100 -22.06 -13.73 10.83
N SER A 101 -23.22 -13.31 10.32
CA SER A 101 -23.97 -12.17 10.85
C SER A 101 -24.19 -12.33 12.36
N THR A 102 -24.08 -11.23 13.09
CA THR A 102 -24.11 -11.25 14.57
C THR A 102 -25.42 -10.75 15.14
N ALA A 103 -26.04 -9.75 14.52
CA ALA A 103 -27.21 -9.06 15.05
C ALA A 103 -28.42 -9.11 14.11
N SER A 104 -28.20 -9.34 12.81
CA SER A 104 -29.27 -9.31 11.81
C SER A 104 -29.53 -10.67 11.15
N ASP A 105 -30.79 -11.09 11.12
CA ASP A 105 -31.26 -12.23 10.33
C ASP A 105 -31.58 -11.83 8.86
N ASP A 106 -31.14 -10.65 8.42
CA ASP A 106 -31.32 -10.18 7.05
C ASP A 106 -30.65 -11.17 6.06
N PRO A 107 -31.41 -11.74 5.10
CA PRO A 107 -30.90 -12.69 4.12
C PRO A 107 -29.66 -12.20 3.37
N LYS A 108 -29.46 -10.88 3.23
CA LYS A 108 -28.30 -10.31 2.53
C LYS A 108 -26.95 -10.69 3.17
N TYR A 109 -26.91 -10.97 4.47
CA TYR A 109 -25.66 -11.29 5.17
C TYR A 109 -25.33 -12.79 5.18
N LYS A 110 -26.31 -13.65 4.87
CA LYS A 110 -26.19 -15.11 5.03
C LYS A 110 -25.05 -15.70 4.18
N ASP A 111 -24.91 -15.20 2.96
CA ASP A 111 -23.91 -15.65 2.00
C ASP A 111 -22.74 -14.65 1.89
N MET A 112 -22.73 -13.61 2.74
CA MET A 112 -21.70 -12.57 2.70
C MET A 112 -20.41 -13.11 3.33
N ARG A 113 -19.31 -13.00 2.58
CA ARG A 113 -17.98 -13.45 2.99
C ARG A 113 -16.97 -12.34 2.72
N PHE A 114 -16.25 -11.95 3.76
CA PHE A 114 -15.15 -11.01 3.62
C PHE A 114 -13.80 -11.72 3.61
N PRO A 115 -12.78 -11.16 2.94
CA PRO A 115 -11.46 -11.78 2.84
C PRO A 115 -10.65 -11.70 4.14
N SER A 116 -9.77 -12.68 4.41
CA SER A 116 -8.91 -12.65 5.62
C SER A 116 -7.77 -11.66 5.52
N TRP A 117 -7.37 -11.33 4.30
CA TRP A 117 -6.29 -10.40 4.01
C TRP A 117 -6.68 -8.93 4.18
N SER A 118 -7.98 -8.60 4.24
CA SER A 118 -8.46 -7.24 4.51
C SER A 118 -8.92 -7.07 5.96
N TRP A 119 -8.71 -5.88 6.52
CA TRP A 119 -9.19 -5.52 7.86
C TRP A 119 -10.70 -5.61 7.99
N CYS A 120 -11.47 -5.51 6.89
CA CYS A 120 -12.94 -5.56 6.94
C CYS A 120 -13.49 -6.94 7.25
N GLY A 121 -12.69 -8.00 7.09
CA GLY A 121 -13.10 -9.37 7.38
C GLY A 121 -12.97 -9.79 8.85
N TRP A 122 -12.81 -8.82 9.75
CA TRP A 122 -12.51 -9.06 11.16
C TRP A 122 -13.34 -8.13 12.04
N ASN A 123 -13.77 -8.67 13.18
CA ASN A 123 -14.36 -7.92 14.27
C ASN A 123 -13.26 -7.57 15.27
N HIS A 124 -12.88 -6.29 15.32
CA HIS A 124 -11.80 -5.81 16.16
C HIS A 124 -12.37 -5.24 17.45
N GLN A 125 -11.81 -5.63 18.59
CA GLN A 125 -12.20 -5.03 19.86
C GLN A 125 -11.70 -3.59 20.01
N ALA A 126 -10.50 -3.28 19.53
CA ALA A 126 -9.92 -1.94 19.61
C ALA A 126 -9.37 -1.41 18.26
N GLY A 127 -9.89 -1.93 17.15
CA GLY A 127 -9.59 -1.46 15.79
C GLY A 127 -8.44 -2.18 15.07
N ALA A 128 -8.14 -1.72 13.87
CA ALA A 128 -6.99 -2.13 13.06
C ALA A 128 -6.15 -0.92 12.71
N THR A 129 -4.82 -1.05 12.83
CA THR A 129 -3.89 0.06 12.66
C THR A 129 -2.72 -0.30 11.74
N TYR A 130 -2.02 0.71 11.27
CA TYR A 130 -0.72 0.58 10.64
C TYR A 130 0.31 1.16 11.61
N ASP A 131 0.94 0.29 12.40
CA ASP A 131 1.90 0.69 13.43
C ASP A 131 3.07 1.46 12.79
N TRP A 132 3.11 2.77 13.05
CA TRP A 132 4.08 3.69 12.47
C TRP A 132 5.53 3.30 12.73
N ASP A 133 5.82 2.68 13.88
CA ASP A 133 7.18 2.23 14.20
C ASP A 133 7.51 0.97 13.39
N MET A 134 6.56 0.05 13.29
CA MET A 134 6.68 -1.18 12.51
C MET A 134 6.87 -0.90 11.01
N VAL A 135 6.13 0.05 10.44
CA VAL A 135 6.18 0.41 9.02
C VAL A 135 6.95 1.70 8.71
N ALA A 136 7.71 2.24 9.65
CA ALA A 136 8.43 3.52 9.52
C ALA A 136 9.28 3.61 8.24
N GLY A 137 9.96 2.50 7.90
CA GLY A 137 10.78 2.41 6.70
C GLY A 137 10.00 2.58 5.39
N CYS A 138 8.72 2.22 5.37
CA CYS A 138 7.83 2.43 4.23
C CYS A 138 7.30 3.86 4.19
N MET A 139 7.07 4.48 5.34
CA MET A 139 6.37 5.77 5.44
C MET A 139 7.24 6.99 5.12
N ALA A 140 8.57 6.85 5.15
CA ALA A 140 9.48 7.94 4.78
C ALA A 140 9.35 8.34 3.29
N ASP A 141 9.16 7.35 2.42
CA ASP A 141 8.85 7.51 1.00
C ASP A 141 8.11 6.26 0.50
N VAL A 142 6.78 6.29 0.60
CA VAL A 142 5.90 5.17 0.25
C VAL A 142 6.08 4.77 -1.21
N ARG A 143 6.18 5.75 -2.10
CA ARG A 143 6.36 5.51 -3.53
C ARG A 143 7.66 4.79 -3.81
N ALA A 144 8.78 5.27 -3.26
CA ALA A 144 10.08 4.64 -3.44
C ALA A 144 10.08 3.21 -2.87
N TRP A 145 9.43 2.99 -1.73
CA TRP A 145 9.28 1.65 -1.17
C TRP A 145 8.47 0.72 -2.08
N ILE A 146 7.24 1.10 -2.44
CA ILE A 146 6.38 0.27 -3.31
C ILE A 146 7.08 -0.09 -4.63
N LEU A 147 7.85 0.83 -5.21
CA LEU A 147 8.49 0.62 -6.51
C LEU A 147 9.75 -0.26 -6.47
N ASN A 148 10.47 -0.30 -5.34
CA ASN A 148 11.80 -0.94 -5.26
C ASN A 148 11.85 -2.13 -4.28
N HIS A 149 10.87 -2.25 -3.39
CA HIS A 149 10.86 -3.18 -2.26
C HIS A 149 9.67 -4.14 -2.28
N THR A 150 8.94 -4.22 -3.39
CA THR A 150 7.81 -5.14 -3.59
C THR A 150 7.98 -5.90 -4.90
N TRP A 151 7.47 -7.13 -4.97
CA TRP A 151 7.66 -8.00 -6.13
C TRP A 151 6.41 -8.77 -6.56
N ILE A 152 5.37 -8.84 -5.73
CA ILE A 152 4.22 -9.71 -5.98
C ILE A 152 3.34 -9.14 -7.12
N ASP A 153 2.95 -9.99 -8.08
CA ASP A 153 1.94 -9.69 -9.12
C ASP A 153 0.56 -10.14 -8.61
N TRP A 154 -0.12 -9.24 -7.87
CA TRP A 154 -1.38 -9.53 -7.21
C TRP A 154 -2.53 -9.70 -8.19
N HIS A 155 -3.20 -10.85 -8.15
CA HIS A 155 -4.45 -11.09 -8.87
C HIS A 155 -5.61 -11.34 -7.91
N ILE A 156 -6.81 -10.98 -8.34
CA ILE A 156 -8.08 -11.22 -7.65
C ILE A 156 -9.05 -11.89 -8.62
N ARG A 157 -9.88 -12.80 -8.12
CA ARG A 157 -10.97 -13.40 -8.90
C ARG A 157 -12.14 -12.42 -8.99
N ASN A 158 -12.60 -12.13 -10.20
CA ASN A 158 -13.83 -11.37 -10.38
C ASN A 158 -15.06 -12.27 -10.08
N GLY A 159 -16.28 -11.71 -10.15
CA GLY A 159 -17.50 -12.47 -9.88
C GLY A 159 -17.77 -13.65 -10.82
N TYR A 160 -17.05 -13.76 -11.94
CA TYR A 160 -17.10 -14.89 -12.87
C TYR A 160 -15.98 -15.93 -12.64
N GLY A 161 -15.19 -15.80 -11.57
CA GLY A 161 -14.04 -16.66 -11.29
C GLY A 161 -12.79 -16.35 -12.11
N THR A 162 -12.85 -15.38 -13.04
CA THR A 162 -11.70 -14.99 -13.88
C THR A 162 -10.70 -14.16 -13.09
N LEU A 163 -9.42 -14.52 -13.16
CA LEU A 163 -8.33 -13.74 -12.56
C LEU A 163 -8.09 -12.44 -13.32
N ARG A 164 -8.13 -11.34 -12.57
CA ARG A 164 -7.70 -10.02 -13.01
C ARG A 164 -6.60 -9.51 -12.09
N ARG A 165 -5.66 -8.75 -12.64
CA ARG A 165 -4.68 -8.03 -11.82
C ARG A 165 -5.39 -7.02 -10.93
N VAL A 166 -4.92 -6.90 -9.69
CA VAL A 166 -5.39 -5.90 -8.74
C VAL A 166 -5.08 -4.49 -9.26
N TRP A 167 -3.90 -4.30 -9.86
CA TRP A 167 -3.47 -3.05 -10.48
C TRP A 167 -2.73 -3.29 -11.80
N ASP A 168 -2.86 -2.38 -12.76
CA ASP A 168 -2.15 -2.45 -14.05
C ASP A 168 -1.76 -1.05 -14.52
N ALA A 169 -0.45 -0.79 -14.56
CA ALA A 169 0.15 0.48 -14.97
C ALA A 169 -0.24 0.91 -16.39
N ARG A 170 -0.67 -0.02 -17.26
CA ARG A 170 -1.13 0.27 -18.63
C ARG A 170 -2.53 0.88 -18.68
N LYS A 171 -3.37 0.54 -17.70
CA LYS A 171 -4.78 0.95 -17.62
C LYS A 171 -5.00 2.07 -16.60
N ALA A 172 -4.17 2.11 -15.58
CA ALA A 172 -4.25 3.07 -14.49
C ALA A 172 -3.98 4.52 -14.92
N LYS A 173 -4.56 5.44 -14.17
CA LYS A 173 -4.27 6.88 -14.22
C LYS A 173 -3.30 7.22 -13.10
N GLU A 174 -2.50 8.27 -13.30
CA GLU A 174 -1.52 8.68 -12.30
C GLU A 174 -2.21 9.29 -11.07
N ASP A 175 -1.71 8.91 -9.89
CA ASP A 175 -2.12 9.44 -8.60
C ASP A 175 -1.91 10.96 -8.54
N LYS A 176 -2.91 11.67 -8.00
CA LYS A 176 -2.96 13.13 -7.93
C LYS A 176 -2.50 13.71 -6.59
N SER A 177 -2.01 12.87 -5.67
CA SER A 177 -1.47 13.36 -4.40
C SER A 177 -0.36 14.39 -4.66
N GLU A 178 -0.42 15.54 -3.99
CA GLU A 178 0.50 16.66 -4.21
C GLU A 178 1.95 16.29 -3.87
N ASP A 179 2.14 15.54 -2.78
CA ASP A 179 3.44 15.00 -2.41
C ASP A 179 3.68 13.67 -3.14
N GLU A 180 4.73 13.64 -3.97
CA GLU A 180 5.08 12.49 -4.78
C GLU A 180 5.46 11.26 -3.94
N ARG A 181 5.95 11.45 -2.72
CA ARG A 181 6.36 10.35 -1.82
C ARG A 181 5.19 9.48 -1.40
N TRP A 182 3.98 10.04 -1.43
CA TRP A 182 2.74 9.37 -1.03
C TRP A 182 1.93 8.82 -2.20
N ARG A 183 2.45 8.93 -3.43
CA ARG A 183 1.78 8.36 -4.61
C ARG A 183 1.99 6.86 -4.69
N GLY A 184 1.00 6.18 -5.26
CA GLY A 184 1.05 4.73 -5.45
C GLY A 184 1.98 4.28 -6.58
N TYR A 185 1.72 3.06 -7.06
CA TYR A 185 2.40 2.47 -8.21
C TYR A 185 2.49 3.43 -9.41
N LYS A 186 3.59 3.32 -10.16
CA LYS A 186 3.85 4.17 -11.32
C LYS A 186 3.01 3.72 -12.52
N THR A 187 2.48 4.68 -13.26
CA THR A 187 1.75 4.42 -14.50
C THR A 187 2.68 4.41 -15.71
N ALA A 188 2.28 3.72 -16.77
CA ALA A 188 3.01 3.73 -18.03
C ALA A 188 2.90 5.12 -18.67
N LYS A 189 4.04 5.75 -18.96
CA LYS A 189 4.04 7.00 -19.75
C LYS A 189 3.47 6.70 -21.12
N LYS A 190 2.30 7.26 -21.45
CA LYS A 190 1.83 7.28 -22.84
C LYS A 190 2.84 8.13 -23.61
N SER A 191 3.65 7.50 -24.45
CA SER A 191 4.51 8.22 -25.40
C SER A 191 3.59 9.02 -26.32
N HIS A 192 3.38 10.29 -26.00
CA HIS A 192 2.91 11.24 -27.00
C HIS A 192 4.06 11.40 -27.99
N HIS A 193 4.07 10.57 -29.04
CA HIS A 193 4.70 11.00 -30.28
C HIS A 193 3.87 12.16 -30.79
N ARG A 194 4.25 13.37 -30.34
CA ARG A 194 3.86 14.62 -30.96
C ARG A 194 4.54 14.60 -32.32
N ALA A 195 3.83 14.15 -33.35
CA ALA A 195 4.21 14.44 -34.72
C ALA A 195 3.94 15.93 -34.94
N GLU A 196 4.89 16.77 -34.51
CA GLU A 196 4.99 18.15 -34.95
C GLU A 196 5.75 18.15 -36.28
N GLY A 197 5.12 18.68 -37.33
CA GLY A 197 5.81 19.28 -38.46
C GLY A 197 5.87 18.46 -39.75
N ALA A 198 4.78 18.45 -40.50
CA ALA A 198 4.83 18.56 -41.95
C ALA A 198 3.64 19.43 -42.39
N ASP A 199 3.88 20.74 -42.39
CA ASP A 199 3.04 21.72 -43.08
C ASP A 199 3.10 21.42 -44.58
N ASP A 200 2.02 20.89 -45.15
CA ASP A 200 1.73 21.09 -46.57
C ASP A 200 0.48 21.96 -46.67
N LYS A 201 0.75 23.23 -47.01
CA LYS A 201 -0.23 24.19 -47.46
C LYS A 201 -0.74 23.74 -48.83
N GLN A 202 -2.04 23.49 -48.94
CA GLN A 202 -2.71 23.78 -50.20
C GLN A 202 -4.11 24.31 -49.93
N SER A 203 -4.23 25.61 -50.20
CA SER A 203 -5.46 26.37 -50.40
C SER A 203 -6.27 25.78 -51.55
N ASP A 204 -7.58 25.61 -51.36
CA ASP A 204 -8.51 25.99 -52.42
C ASP A 204 -9.86 26.43 -51.83
N ASP A 205 -10.24 27.64 -52.23
CA ASP A 205 -11.53 28.28 -52.01
C ASP A 205 -12.53 27.68 -53.01
N SER A 206 -13.70 27.24 -52.55
CA SER A 206 -14.92 27.33 -53.36
C SER A 206 -16.15 27.39 -52.46
N ILE A 207 -16.75 28.57 -52.44
CA ILE A 207 -18.13 28.82 -52.04
C ILE A 207 -19.03 28.23 -53.13
N GLU A 208 -20.05 27.44 -52.77
CA GLU A 208 -21.32 27.46 -53.47
C GLU A 208 -22.47 26.96 -52.58
N SER A 209 -23.53 27.75 -52.63
CA SER A 209 -24.84 27.65 -52.00
C SER A 209 -25.74 26.60 -52.66
N SER A 210 -26.63 25.96 -51.90
CA SER A 210 -28.08 25.93 -52.18
C SER A 210 -28.84 25.10 -51.14
N ASP A 211 -29.83 25.74 -50.51
CA ASP A 211 -31.21 25.31 -50.31
C ASP A 211 -31.55 23.82 -50.48
N ASP A 212 -32.12 23.21 -49.43
CA ASP A 212 -33.33 22.41 -49.60
C ASP A 212 -34.16 22.41 -48.30
N ASP A 213 -35.44 22.72 -48.46
CA ASP A 213 -36.49 22.86 -47.45
C ASP A 213 -37.20 21.51 -47.20
N THR A 214 -38.00 21.48 -46.11
CA THR A 214 -39.22 20.65 -45.90
C THR A 214 -39.06 19.13 -45.68
N ASP A 215 -39.74 18.46 -44.75
CA ASP A 215 -41.07 18.66 -44.13
C ASP A 215 -41.13 18.27 -42.63
N ASP A 216 -41.99 18.99 -41.90
CA ASP A 216 -43.08 18.57 -40.99
C ASP A 216 -43.02 17.17 -40.32
N ASP A 217 -43.44 16.93 -39.07
CA ASP A 217 -44.72 17.28 -38.50
C ASP A 217 -44.78 16.81 -37.01
N TYR A 218 -45.14 17.68 -36.05
CA TYR A 218 -45.89 17.29 -34.83
C TYR A 218 -46.41 18.53 -34.06
N SER A 219 -47.62 18.95 -34.40
CA SER A 219 -48.53 19.75 -33.57
C SER A 219 -49.62 18.80 -33.03
N SER A 220 -50.29 18.95 -31.88
CA SER A 220 -50.40 19.99 -30.87
C SER A 220 -51.32 19.46 -29.74
N SER A 221 -51.30 20.16 -28.59
CA SER A 221 -52.42 20.36 -27.65
C SER A 221 -52.74 19.20 -26.68
N SER A 222 -52.78 19.42 -25.35
CA SER A 222 -53.77 20.32 -24.74
C SER A 222 -53.46 20.78 -23.30
N LYS A 223 -53.39 22.11 -23.18
CA LYS A 223 -53.82 23.02 -22.10
C LYS A 223 -54.73 22.46 -20.99
N LYS A 224 -54.43 22.85 -19.74
CA LYS A 224 -55.18 23.84 -18.91
C LYS A 224 -54.44 24.01 -17.56
N LYS A 225 -53.95 25.21 -17.19
CA LYS A 225 -54.65 26.33 -16.51
C LYS A 225 -55.27 25.87 -15.17
N LYS A 226 -55.08 26.53 -14.02
CA LYS A 226 -54.83 27.97 -13.75
C LYS A 226 -54.61 28.18 -12.23
N ASP A 227 -53.76 29.18 -11.89
CA ASP A 227 -53.98 30.30 -10.94
C ASP A 227 -54.39 30.01 -9.47
N HIS A 228 -54.05 30.77 -8.43
CA HIS A 228 -53.34 32.04 -8.11
C HIS A 228 -53.03 31.93 -6.58
N GLY A 229 -52.13 32.66 -5.91
CA GLY A 229 -51.37 33.84 -6.25
C GLY A 229 -50.79 34.50 -4.98
N VAL A 230 -49.77 35.36 -5.19
CA VAL A 230 -49.56 36.68 -4.56
C VAL A 230 -49.11 36.68 -3.08
N SER A 231 -48.14 37.47 -2.58
CA SER A 231 -47.36 38.68 -2.94
C SER A 231 -46.06 38.59 -2.10
N GLY A 232 -44.97 39.34 -2.27
CA GLY A 232 -44.63 40.54 -3.04
C GLY A 232 -43.45 41.25 -2.32
N SER A 233 -42.91 42.26 -2.98
CA SER A 233 -42.02 43.33 -2.47
C SER A 233 -40.49 43.21 -2.71
N THR A 234 -40.09 43.91 -3.78
CA THR A 234 -39.13 45.05 -3.85
C THR A 234 -37.62 44.84 -3.77
N GLU A 235 -37.02 45.23 -4.90
CA GLU A 235 -35.65 45.67 -5.19
C GLU A 235 -34.95 46.51 -4.11
N SER A 236 -33.63 46.33 -4.00
CA SER A 236 -32.70 47.46 -3.96
C SER A 236 -31.28 47.10 -4.44
N ARG A 237 -30.75 48.03 -5.23
CA ARG A 237 -29.51 48.00 -6.03
C ARG A 237 -28.39 48.71 -5.24
N ARG A 238 -27.24 48.07 -4.98
CA ARG A 238 -25.96 48.70 -4.61
C ARG A 238 -24.82 47.82 -5.14
N ARG A 239 -24.14 48.20 -6.23
CA ARG A 239 -22.95 49.09 -6.33
C ARG A 239 -21.70 48.53 -5.60
N THR A 240 -20.89 47.86 -6.40
CA THR A 240 -19.41 47.83 -6.47
C THR A 240 -18.60 48.33 -5.27
N GLN A 241 -17.73 47.47 -4.74
CA GLN A 241 -16.39 47.84 -4.24
C GLN A 241 -15.42 46.64 -4.34
N ALA A 242 -14.27 46.91 -4.95
CA ALA A 242 -13.14 45.99 -5.09
C ALA A 242 -12.33 45.89 -3.78
N PRO A 243 -11.64 44.76 -3.52
CA PRO A 243 -10.77 44.63 -2.34
C PRO A 243 -9.48 45.46 -2.50
N PRO A 244 -8.87 45.94 -1.39
CA PRO A 244 -7.67 46.76 -1.42
C PRO A 244 -6.40 45.95 -1.76
N PRO A 245 -5.31 46.60 -2.20
CA PRO A 245 -4.08 45.93 -2.61
C PRO A 245 -3.31 45.36 -1.42
N ILE A 246 -2.80 44.13 -1.60
CA ILE A 246 -1.87 43.46 -0.70
C ILE A 246 -0.54 44.24 -0.70
N GLN A 247 -0.13 44.74 0.47
CA GLN A 247 1.21 45.28 0.67
C GLN A 247 2.22 44.11 0.66
N LEU A 248 3.18 44.19 -0.27
CA LEU A 248 4.37 43.35 -0.33
C LEU A 248 5.20 43.57 0.94
N PHE A 249 5.22 42.58 1.83
CA PHE A 249 6.17 42.52 2.94
C PHE A 249 7.54 42.05 2.45
N ALA A 250 8.57 42.78 2.87
CA ALA A 250 9.98 42.52 2.60
C ALA A 250 10.44 41.16 3.14
N PRO A 251 11.45 40.51 2.53
CA PRO A 251 11.97 39.24 2.99
C PRO A 251 12.70 39.36 4.34
N PRO A 252 12.63 38.35 5.21
CA PRO A 252 13.38 38.33 6.47
C PRO A 252 14.90 38.23 6.22
N PRO A 253 15.74 38.76 7.14
CA PRO A 253 17.18 38.76 6.97
C PRO A 253 17.76 37.35 7.04
N GLN A 254 18.69 37.06 6.14
CA GLN A 254 19.44 35.80 6.12
C GLN A 254 20.32 35.65 7.37
N PRO A 255 20.41 34.44 7.97
CA PRO A 255 21.35 34.19 9.03
C PRO A 255 22.80 34.20 8.51
N VAL A 256 23.63 34.94 9.23
CA VAL A 256 25.07 35.16 8.99
C VAL A 256 25.83 33.85 9.15
N SER A 257 26.60 33.50 8.12
CA SER A 257 27.56 32.40 8.11
C SER A 257 28.69 32.64 9.12
N MET A 258 28.89 31.70 10.05
CA MET A 258 30.09 31.60 10.88
C MET A 258 31.01 30.49 10.33
N PRO A 259 32.34 30.67 10.42
CA PRO A 259 33.31 29.95 9.58
C PRO A 259 33.61 28.53 10.05
N ALA A 260 33.90 27.66 9.08
CA ALA A 260 34.35 26.28 9.29
C ALA A 260 35.75 26.21 9.92
N PRO A 261 36.04 25.22 10.79
CA PRO A 261 37.39 24.97 11.27
C PRO A 261 38.27 24.28 10.21
N VAL A 262 39.50 24.80 10.09
CA VAL A 262 40.58 24.36 9.20
C VAL A 262 41.12 22.97 9.60
N PRO A 263 41.42 22.06 8.65
CA PRO A 263 42.08 20.79 8.94
C PRO A 263 43.60 20.99 9.11
N GLN A 264 44.15 20.53 10.23
CA GLN A 264 45.60 20.45 10.45
C GLN A 264 46.20 19.26 9.70
N GLN A 265 47.15 19.54 8.80
CA GLN A 265 48.10 18.58 8.23
C GLN A 265 49.32 18.43 9.13
N ARG A 266 49.74 17.18 9.39
CA ARG A 266 51.12 16.64 9.51
C ARG A 266 51.03 15.25 10.16
N ALA A 267 51.81 14.22 9.82
CA ALA A 267 52.91 14.06 8.89
C ALA A 267 53.00 12.57 8.51
N GLN A 268 53.56 12.30 7.34
CA GLN A 268 53.93 10.98 6.85
C GLN A 268 55.17 10.46 7.59
N THR A 269 55.24 9.15 7.80
CA THR A 269 56.53 8.44 7.94
C THR A 269 56.54 7.25 7.00
N GLN A 270 57.49 7.28 6.08
CA GLN A 270 57.84 6.24 5.13
C GLN A 270 58.56 5.09 5.84
N PHE A 271 58.31 3.86 5.40
CA PHE A 271 59.34 2.82 5.37
C PHE A 271 59.39 2.19 3.99
N GLN A 272 60.62 2.04 3.52
CA GLN A 272 61.05 1.78 2.15
C GLN A 272 61.74 0.41 2.08
N ARG A 273 61.50 -0.38 1.03
CA ARG A 273 62.42 -1.36 0.42
C ARG A 273 61.82 -1.81 -0.92
N GLN A 274 62.30 -1.26 -2.05
CA GLN A 274 63.28 -1.85 -2.99
C GLN A 274 62.88 -3.27 -3.44
N THR A 275 62.64 -3.55 -4.73
CA THR A 275 63.70 -3.75 -5.75
C THR A 275 63.20 -3.60 -7.21
N THR A 276 64.01 -2.94 -8.07
CA THR A 276 64.45 -3.26 -9.47
C THR A 276 63.51 -4.10 -10.38
N ASN A 277 63.30 -3.88 -11.69
CA ASN A 277 64.17 -3.37 -12.76
C ASN A 277 63.42 -3.42 -14.13
N THR A 278 63.82 -2.55 -15.07
CA THR A 278 63.88 -2.75 -16.54
C THR A 278 62.61 -2.65 -17.44
N PHE A 279 62.57 -1.58 -18.25
CA PHE A 279 61.85 -1.43 -19.54
C PHE A 279 62.55 -2.27 -20.64
N PRO A 280 61.91 -2.75 -21.75
CA PRO A 280 61.31 -1.86 -22.76
C PRO A 280 60.07 -2.37 -23.53
N ASN A 281 59.44 -1.40 -24.20
CA ASN A 281 58.30 -1.48 -25.12
C ASN A 281 58.67 -2.18 -26.46
N PRO A 282 57.72 -2.81 -27.17
CA PRO A 282 57.50 -2.36 -28.55
C PRO A 282 56.02 -2.32 -29.00
N ARG A 283 55.81 -1.44 -29.99
CA ARG A 283 54.58 -1.13 -30.75
C ARG A 283 53.93 -2.34 -31.44
N SER A 284 52.58 -2.37 -31.47
CA SER A 284 51.78 -2.72 -32.67
C SER A 284 50.26 -2.48 -32.50
N GLN A 285 49.72 -1.59 -33.35
CA GLN A 285 48.44 -1.62 -34.11
C GLN A 285 47.11 -2.18 -33.52
N ALA A 286 46.15 -1.24 -33.32
CA ALA A 286 44.67 -1.26 -33.58
C ALA A 286 43.75 -2.37 -32.96
N PRO A 287 42.41 -2.17 -32.78
CA PRO A 287 41.53 -1.11 -33.32
C PRO A 287 40.59 -0.40 -32.31
N GLU A 288 40.02 0.73 -32.74
CA GLU A 288 38.94 1.47 -32.07
C GLU A 288 37.67 0.63 -31.86
N VAL A 289 37.28 0.43 -30.61
CA VAL A 289 35.95 -0.06 -30.26
C VAL A 289 35.01 1.15 -30.16
N ARG A 290 34.23 1.38 -31.23
CA ARG A 290 33.01 2.20 -31.19
C ARG A 290 32.10 1.68 -30.08
N ARG A 291 32.06 2.36 -28.93
CA ARG A 291 31.05 2.13 -27.90
C ARG A 291 29.72 2.72 -28.35
N THR A 292 28.89 1.90 -29.00
CA THR A 292 27.45 2.15 -29.09
C THR A 292 26.86 2.12 -27.68
N ARG A 293 26.55 3.30 -27.11
CA ARG A 293 25.69 3.41 -25.93
C ARG A 293 24.28 2.97 -26.33
N VAL A 294 23.96 1.69 -26.10
CA VAL A 294 22.58 1.24 -26.09
C VAL A 294 21.95 1.77 -24.80
N HIS A 295 21.15 2.84 -24.89
CA HIS A 295 20.27 3.27 -23.82
C HIS A 295 19.17 2.21 -23.65
N VAL A 296 19.40 1.21 -22.80
CA VAL A 296 18.35 0.29 -22.35
C VAL A 296 17.49 1.06 -21.34
N LEU A 297 16.29 1.48 -21.73
CA LEU A 297 15.29 1.97 -20.79
C LEU A 297 15.06 0.90 -19.71
N PRO A 298 14.98 1.26 -18.41
CA PRO A 298 14.66 0.29 -17.36
C PRO A 298 13.31 -0.37 -17.69
N LYS A 299 13.31 -1.69 -17.90
CA LYS A 299 12.06 -2.43 -18.08
C LYS A 299 11.30 -2.38 -16.76
N THR A 300 10.14 -1.71 -16.76
CA THR A 300 9.21 -1.74 -15.63
C THR A 300 8.23 -2.90 -15.77
N ASP A 301 7.79 -3.47 -14.66
CA ASP A 301 6.77 -4.51 -14.66
C ASP A 301 5.34 -3.94 -14.86
N LYS A 302 4.31 -4.79 -14.74
CA LYS A 302 2.90 -4.39 -14.90
C LYS A 302 2.39 -3.47 -13.78
N PHE A 303 3.09 -3.38 -12.66
CA PHE A 303 2.84 -2.45 -11.56
C PHE A 303 3.70 -1.18 -11.67
N GLY A 304 4.46 -1.02 -12.77
CA GLY A 304 5.32 0.14 -13.00
C GLY A 304 6.56 0.15 -12.11
N ARG A 305 6.86 -0.96 -11.42
CA ARG A 305 8.03 -1.14 -10.58
C ARG A 305 9.26 -1.27 -11.46
N SER A 306 10.33 -0.57 -11.11
CA SER A 306 11.61 -0.71 -11.81
C SER A 306 12.20 -2.03 -11.38
N TYR A 307 12.17 -3.04 -12.25
CA TYR A 307 12.79 -4.32 -11.94
C TYR A 307 14.32 -4.15 -11.91
N ILE A 308 14.83 -3.74 -10.76
CA ILE A 308 16.22 -3.78 -10.38
C ILE A 308 16.22 -4.53 -9.06
N GLY A 309 16.23 -5.86 -9.15
CA GLY A 309 16.64 -6.74 -8.07
C GLY A 309 18.12 -6.52 -7.74
N GLU A 310 18.43 -5.36 -7.17
CA GLU A 310 19.53 -5.21 -6.23
C GLU A 310 19.07 -5.41 -4.78
N SER A 311 17.85 -5.94 -4.58
CA SER A 311 17.69 -6.91 -3.49
C SER A 311 18.72 -8.01 -3.76
N THR A 312 19.56 -8.29 -2.78
CA THR A 312 20.86 -9.01 -2.81
C THR A 312 20.87 -10.42 -3.41
N ILE A 313 19.79 -10.85 -4.06
CA ILE A 313 19.53 -12.20 -4.54
C ILE A 313 19.61 -12.21 -6.07
N ARG A 314 20.83 -12.05 -6.59
CA ARG A 314 21.14 -12.11 -8.04
C ARG A 314 20.99 -13.51 -8.66
N LYS A 315 20.45 -14.52 -7.96
CA LYS A 315 20.56 -15.92 -8.43
C LYS A 315 19.28 -16.76 -8.45
N VAL A 316 18.18 -16.35 -7.82
CA VAL A 316 16.96 -17.16 -7.85
C VAL A 316 15.73 -16.24 -7.91
N SER A 317 15.54 -15.57 -9.05
CA SER A 317 14.17 -15.31 -9.48
C SER A 317 13.76 -16.58 -10.22
N PRO A 318 12.92 -17.46 -9.65
CA PRO A 318 12.27 -18.48 -10.45
C PRO A 318 11.58 -17.75 -11.61
N LYS A 319 11.68 -18.32 -12.81
CA LYS A 319 10.98 -17.78 -13.98
C LYS A 319 9.53 -17.50 -13.54
N PRO A 320 8.97 -16.30 -13.79
CA PRO A 320 7.56 -16.09 -13.54
C PRO A 320 6.82 -17.12 -14.40
N SER A 321 6.32 -18.19 -13.80
CA SER A 321 5.31 -19.00 -14.47
C SER A 321 4.16 -18.02 -14.67
N SER A 322 3.94 -17.59 -15.91
CA SER A 322 2.90 -16.60 -16.19
C SER A 322 1.50 -17.19 -16.04
N GLU A 323 1.41 -18.47 -15.68
CA GLU A 323 0.19 -19.25 -15.61
C GLU A 323 0.02 -19.77 -14.19
N PHE A 324 -1.13 -19.41 -13.63
CA PHE A 324 -1.66 -19.91 -12.36
C PHE A 324 -2.26 -21.30 -12.58
N ASN A 325 -2.01 -22.21 -11.66
CA ASN A 325 -2.43 -23.61 -11.74
C ASN A 325 -3.40 -24.00 -10.62
N LEU A 326 -3.44 -23.24 -9.51
CA LEU A 326 -4.35 -23.54 -8.41
C LEU A 326 -5.78 -23.14 -8.78
N THR A 327 -6.68 -24.12 -8.69
CA THR A 327 -8.12 -23.96 -8.83
C THR A 327 -8.79 -24.00 -7.47
N LEU A 328 -10.01 -23.48 -7.40
CA LEU A 328 -10.86 -23.59 -6.21
C LEU A 328 -11.77 -24.83 -6.36
N PRO A 329 -12.19 -25.49 -5.28
CA PRO A 329 -13.14 -26.59 -5.35
C PRO A 329 -14.43 -26.24 -6.11
N GLU A 330 -14.89 -24.98 -5.98
CA GLU A 330 -16.10 -24.46 -6.62
C GLU A 330 -15.88 -24.10 -8.10
N ASP A 331 -14.62 -23.89 -8.51
CA ASP A 331 -14.22 -23.61 -9.89
C ASP A 331 -13.07 -24.55 -10.30
N PRO A 332 -13.36 -25.84 -10.51
CA PRO A 332 -12.34 -26.89 -10.65
C PRO A 332 -11.67 -26.90 -12.03
N PHE A 333 -12.13 -26.06 -12.96
CA PHE A 333 -11.62 -26.01 -14.33
C PHE A 333 -10.58 -24.89 -14.49
N ASN A 334 -9.86 -24.92 -15.63
CA ASN A 334 -8.70 -24.07 -15.92
C ASN A 334 -8.80 -22.64 -15.37
N VAL A 335 -7.67 -22.13 -14.85
CA VAL A 335 -7.59 -20.76 -14.36
C VAL A 335 -7.70 -19.76 -15.52
N LEU A 336 -8.89 -19.18 -15.70
CA LEU A 336 -9.13 -18.15 -16.70
C LEU A 336 -8.49 -16.84 -16.25
N THR A 337 -7.71 -16.21 -17.11
CA THR A 337 -7.20 -14.85 -16.88
C THR A 337 -7.91 -13.86 -17.80
N THR A 338 -8.09 -12.62 -17.35
CA THR A 338 -8.66 -11.55 -18.18
C THR A 338 -7.88 -11.28 -19.48
N GLU A 339 -6.60 -11.67 -19.56
CA GLU A 339 -5.80 -11.60 -20.78
C GLU A 339 -6.20 -12.71 -21.78
N THR A 340 -6.53 -13.92 -21.28
CA THR A 340 -7.04 -15.05 -22.07
C THR A 340 -8.51 -14.87 -22.48
N THR A 341 -9.36 -14.39 -21.58
CA THR A 341 -10.82 -14.25 -21.80
C THR A 341 -11.18 -13.10 -22.76
N ARG A 342 -10.28 -12.14 -22.98
CA ARG A 342 -10.50 -11.01 -23.90
C ARG A 342 -10.65 -11.41 -25.36
N ALA A 343 -10.24 -12.63 -25.71
CA ALA A 343 -10.43 -13.20 -27.04
C ALA A 343 -11.84 -13.79 -27.25
N SER A 344 -12.64 -13.98 -26.19
CA SER A 344 -13.87 -14.80 -26.25
C SER A 344 -15.14 -14.15 -25.69
N LEU A 345 -15.09 -13.02 -24.97
CA LEU A 345 -16.31 -12.39 -24.40
C LEU A 345 -16.40 -10.86 -24.63
N PRO A 346 -17.61 -10.29 -24.82
CA PRO A 346 -17.80 -8.85 -24.97
C PRO A 346 -17.41 -8.08 -23.70
N PRO A 347 -16.79 -6.89 -23.82
CA PRO A 347 -16.27 -6.12 -22.68
C PRO A 347 -17.32 -5.64 -21.66
N ARG A 348 -18.62 -5.76 -21.96
CA ARG A 348 -19.72 -5.31 -21.09
C ARG A 348 -20.07 -6.28 -19.95
N PHE A 349 -19.60 -7.53 -20.00
CA PHE A 349 -19.89 -8.52 -18.96
C PHE A 349 -18.94 -8.45 -17.76
N VAL A 350 -17.78 -7.77 -17.82
CA VAL A 350 -16.76 -7.88 -16.75
C VAL A 350 -17.14 -7.14 -15.43
N GLU A 351 -18.17 -6.29 -15.45
CA GLU A 351 -18.53 -5.40 -14.32
C GLU A 351 -19.86 -5.75 -13.63
N GLU A 352 -20.52 -6.86 -13.97
CA GLU A 352 -21.87 -7.18 -13.48
C GLU A 352 -21.88 -7.79 -12.06
N PHE A 353 -20.78 -8.41 -11.62
CA PHE A 353 -20.69 -9.11 -10.33
C PHE A 353 -19.48 -8.64 -9.52
N PRO A 354 -19.62 -8.51 -8.18
CA PRO A 354 -18.53 -8.08 -7.30
C PRO A 354 -17.35 -9.06 -7.34
N ASP A 355 -16.15 -8.58 -7.04
CA ASP A 355 -14.98 -9.44 -6.90
C ASP A 355 -15.19 -10.48 -5.80
N GLN A 356 -14.65 -11.67 -6.01
CA GLN A 356 -14.59 -12.71 -5.00
C GLN A 356 -13.45 -12.41 -4.01
N PRO A 357 -13.54 -12.86 -2.74
CA PRO A 357 -12.57 -12.55 -1.69
C PRO A 357 -11.22 -13.28 -1.83
N PHE A 358 -10.87 -13.80 -3.01
CA PHE A 358 -9.69 -14.62 -3.24
C PHE A 358 -8.60 -13.87 -3.99
N LEU A 359 -7.46 -13.68 -3.32
CA LEU A 359 -6.22 -13.26 -3.97
C LEU A 359 -5.43 -14.47 -4.44
N GLN A 360 -4.85 -14.38 -5.63
CA GLN A 360 -3.99 -15.42 -6.19
C GLN A 360 -2.69 -14.80 -6.68
N PHE A 361 -1.57 -15.35 -6.21
CA PHE A 361 -0.25 -14.80 -6.46
C PHE A 361 0.85 -15.82 -6.19
N PHE A 362 2.07 -15.51 -6.63
CA PHE A 362 3.26 -16.27 -6.28
C PHE A 362 4.11 -15.51 -5.27
N THR A 363 4.65 -16.22 -4.28
CA THR A 363 5.65 -15.66 -3.36
C THR A 363 6.50 -16.74 -2.69
N TRP A 364 7.46 -16.32 -1.86
CA TRP A 364 8.25 -17.21 -1.02
C TRP A 364 7.46 -17.69 0.20
N ARG A 365 7.47 -19.00 0.43
CA ARG A 365 6.90 -19.69 1.58
C ARG A 365 8.01 -20.27 2.44
N GLY A 366 7.93 -20.08 3.75
CA GLY A 366 8.86 -20.61 4.74
C GLY A 366 8.13 -21.24 5.93
N GLY A 367 8.74 -22.24 6.55
CA GLY A 367 8.23 -22.89 7.76
C GLY A 367 9.07 -22.50 8.97
N PHE A 368 8.46 -21.86 9.96
CA PHE A 368 9.15 -21.33 11.14
C PHE A 368 8.43 -21.70 12.44
N HIS A 369 9.20 -21.79 13.52
CA HIS A 369 8.66 -22.02 14.85
C HIS A 369 8.27 -20.71 15.54
N LEU A 370 7.20 -20.74 16.33
CA LEU A 370 6.83 -19.63 17.23
C LEU A 370 7.19 -19.96 18.67
N ALA A 371 7.85 -19.02 19.33
CA ALA A 371 8.16 -19.07 20.76
C ALA A 371 7.68 -17.79 21.46
N ARG A 372 7.11 -17.91 22.67
CA ARG A 372 6.72 -16.74 23.46
C ARG A 372 7.95 -15.96 23.91
N CYS A 373 7.87 -14.63 23.84
CA CYS A 373 8.87 -13.79 24.51
C CYS A 373 8.67 -13.88 26.03
N ASP A 374 9.77 -14.03 26.79
CA ASP A 374 9.71 -14.03 28.25
C ASP A 374 9.05 -12.75 28.79
N ALA A 375 8.13 -12.90 29.74
CA ALA A 375 7.29 -11.81 30.26
C ALA A 375 8.08 -10.65 30.88
N GLU A 376 9.33 -10.86 31.30
CA GLU A 376 10.20 -9.82 31.85
C GLU A 376 10.77 -8.86 30.79
N LYS A 377 10.68 -9.21 29.50
CA LYS A 377 11.23 -8.44 28.37
C LYS A 377 10.17 -7.73 27.53
N GLN A 378 8.88 -7.87 27.87
CA GLN A 378 7.83 -7.16 27.13
C GLN A 378 7.80 -5.69 27.54
N PRO A 379 8.03 -4.72 26.63
CA PRO A 379 7.74 -3.33 26.92
C PRO A 379 6.24 -3.21 27.22
N ALA A 380 5.90 -2.40 28.23
CA ALA A 380 4.50 -2.12 28.56
C ALA A 380 3.75 -1.71 27.28
N PRO A 381 2.48 -2.15 27.09
CA PRO A 381 1.71 -1.77 25.92
C PRO A 381 1.75 -0.26 25.78
N LYS A 382 2.24 0.23 24.64
CA LYS A 382 2.18 1.64 24.29
C LYS A 382 0.72 2.06 24.42
N GLN A 383 0.41 2.83 25.46
CA GLN A 383 -0.81 3.61 25.46
C GLN A 383 -0.72 4.49 24.22
N LEU A 384 -1.71 4.39 23.33
CA LEU A 384 -1.82 5.35 22.26
C LEU A 384 -1.73 6.75 22.87
N PRO A 385 -1.03 7.70 22.24
CA PRO A 385 -1.23 9.09 22.54
C PRO A 385 -2.65 9.41 22.07
N ASN A 386 -3.63 9.31 22.96
CA ASN A 386 -4.76 10.22 23.09
C ASN A 386 -5.65 9.79 24.27
N GLY A 387 -5.94 10.77 25.11
CA GLY A 387 -6.67 10.62 26.35
C GLY A 387 -8.15 10.44 26.12
N THR A 388 -8.62 9.20 26.20
CA THR A 388 -9.97 8.91 26.71
C THR A 388 -9.84 7.89 27.83
N ALA A 389 -9.89 8.40 29.06
CA ALA A 389 -9.95 7.58 30.26
C ALA A 389 -11.29 6.83 30.34
N LYS A 390 -11.19 5.59 30.87
CA LYS A 390 -12.21 4.56 31.16
C LYS A 390 -12.41 3.63 29.96
N THR A 391 -11.87 2.41 29.99
CA THR A 391 -12.19 1.38 30.99
C THR A 391 -10.94 0.62 31.42
N THR A 392 -10.92 0.21 32.69
CA THR A 392 -10.06 -0.80 33.29
C THR A 392 -9.66 -1.87 32.27
N THR A 393 -8.40 -1.87 31.83
CA THR A 393 -7.87 -2.90 30.93
C THR A 393 -7.95 -4.22 31.68
N ASP A 394 -8.95 -5.02 31.34
CA ASP A 394 -9.04 -6.39 31.82
C ASP A 394 -7.80 -7.13 31.29
N PRO A 395 -6.93 -7.72 32.14
CA PRO A 395 -5.73 -8.45 31.72
C PRO A 395 -6.04 -9.73 30.90
N SER A 396 -7.31 -9.98 30.58
CA SER A 396 -7.80 -11.16 29.87
C SER A 396 -7.73 -11.06 28.34
N VAL A 397 -7.27 -9.94 27.76
CA VAL A 397 -7.30 -9.75 26.30
C VAL A 397 -6.02 -9.12 25.73
N ALA A 398 -4.95 -9.90 25.69
CA ALA A 398 -3.63 -9.45 25.25
C ALA A 398 -3.25 -10.01 23.88
N LEU A 399 -2.74 -9.16 22.99
CA LEU A 399 -1.90 -9.63 21.89
C LEU A 399 -0.60 -10.16 22.49
N SER A 400 -0.11 -11.29 21.97
CA SER A 400 1.15 -11.90 22.39
C SER A 400 2.23 -11.63 21.36
N ARG A 401 3.32 -10.99 21.78
CA ARG A 401 4.55 -10.90 20.99
C ARG A 401 5.31 -12.23 21.09
N CYS A 402 5.69 -12.76 19.94
CA CYS A 402 6.42 -14.00 19.80
C CYS A 402 7.67 -13.81 18.95
N ASP A 403 8.69 -14.58 19.29
CA ASP A 403 9.87 -14.74 18.48
C ASP A 403 9.60 -15.78 17.39
N ILE A 404 10.04 -15.46 16.17
CA ILE A 404 10.08 -16.41 15.07
C ILE A 404 11.45 -17.06 15.07
N CYS A 405 11.48 -18.39 15.14
CA CYS A 405 12.70 -19.18 15.12
C CYS A 405 12.76 -20.05 13.86
N ASP A 406 13.95 -20.23 13.31
CA ASP A 406 14.16 -21.18 12.23
C ASP A 406 14.08 -22.64 12.71
N ARG A 407 14.29 -23.60 11.80
CA ARG A 407 14.24 -25.04 12.12
C ARG A 407 15.33 -25.49 13.10
N ARG A 408 16.39 -24.69 13.29
CA ARG A 408 17.48 -24.97 14.23
C ARG A 408 17.20 -24.37 15.61
N GLY A 409 16.15 -23.57 15.74
CA GLY A 409 15.79 -22.85 16.95
C GLY A 409 16.44 -21.47 17.05
N ASP A 410 17.15 -21.01 16.01
CA ASP A 410 17.79 -19.71 16.00
C ASP A 410 16.71 -18.63 15.77
N LYS A 411 16.67 -17.62 16.64
CA LYS A 411 15.74 -16.49 16.54
C LYS A 411 16.06 -15.66 15.30
N CYS A 412 15.12 -15.61 14.37
CA CYS A 412 15.26 -14.99 13.05
C CYS A 412 14.14 -13.97 12.72
N GLY A 413 13.18 -13.76 13.62
CA GLY A 413 12.15 -12.75 13.41
C GLY A 413 11.28 -12.46 14.63
N SER A 414 10.27 -11.62 14.43
CA SER A 414 9.31 -11.17 15.44
C SER A 414 7.92 -11.04 14.84
N ILE A 415 6.90 -11.43 15.61
CA ILE A 415 5.49 -11.34 15.22
C ILE A 415 4.62 -11.05 16.43
N VAL A 416 3.46 -10.46 16.18
CA VAL A 416 2.41 -10.27 17.18
C VAL A 416 1.19 -11.08 16.76
N VAL A 417 0.69 -11.93 17.65
CA VAL A 417 -0.44 -12.82 17.41
C VAL A 417 -1.50 -12.67 18.51
N ASP A 418 -2.73 -13.08 18.23
CA ASP A 418 -3.76 -13.19 19.26
C ASP A 418 -3.37 -14.26 20.31
N ALA A 419 -3.43 -13.91 21.60
CA ALA A 419 -3.02 -14.84 22.67
C ALA A 419 -3.90 -16.08 22.74
N GLU A 420 -5.21 -15.96 22.54
CA GLU A 420 -6.10 -17.11 22.56
C GLU A 420 -5.83 -18.06 21.37
N TRP A 421 -5.50 -17.50 20.20
CA TRP A 421 -5.05 -18.27 19.06
C TRP A 421 -3.76 -19.04 19.39
N LEU A 422 -2.77 -18.38 19.99
CA LEU A 422 -1.52 -19.01 20.37
C LEU A 422 -1.73 -20.12 21.42
N ASP A 423 -2.52 -19.83 22.46
CA ASP A 423 -2.89 -20.79 23.50
C ASP A 423 -3.55 -22.05 22.91
N ARG A 424 -4.43 -21.89 21.91
CA ARG A 424 -5.05 -23.02 21.20
C ARG A 424 -3.99 -23.88 20.51
N LYS A 425 -3.08 -23.25 19.75
CA LYS A 425 -2.06 -24.00 18.98
C LYS A 425 -1.03 -24.69 19.87
N GLU A 426 -0.69 -24.10 21.02
CA GLU A 426 0.19 -24.73 22.00
C GLU A 426 -0.45 -25.96 22.65
N ARG A 427 -1.76 -25.92 22.95
CA ARG A 427 -2.50 -27.12 23.41
C ARG A 427 -2.47 -28.24 22.38
N ASP A 428 -2.54 -27.88 21.10
CA ASP A 428 -2.41 -28.82 19.98
C ASP A 428 -0.95 -29.27 19.73
N LYS A 429 0.01 -28.81 20.53
CA LYS A 429 1.46 -29.04 20.39
C LYS A 429 2.02 -28.64 19.03
N LYS A 430 1.37 -27.69 18.35
CA LYS A 430 1.79 -27.17 17.05
C LYS A 430 2.67 -25.94 17.28
N THR A 431 3.96 -26.06 16.98
CA THR A 431 4.92 -24.95 17.07
C THR A 431 5.43 -24.50 15.71
N LEU A 432 5.37 -25.36 14.69
CA LEU A 432 5.78 -25.06 13.32
C LEU A 432 4.59 -24.51 12.53
N PHE A 433 4.78 -23.35 11.93
CA PHE A 433 3.77 -22.65 11.14
C PHE A 433 4.30 -22.19 9.79
N GLU A 434 3.38 -21.88 8.90
CA GLU A 434 3.67 -21.44 7.55
C GLU A 434 3.62 -19.92 7.45
N PHE A 435 4.64 -19.37 6.82
CA PHE A 435 4.80 -17.95 6.58
C PHE A 435 4.99 -17.71 5.09
N ILE A 436 4.43 -16.61 4.62
CA ILE A 436 4.65 -16.11 3.26
C ILE A 436 5.29 -14.74 3.33
N ALA A 437 6.34 -14.50 2.53
CA ALA A 437 6.93 -13.17 2.38
C ALA A 437 6.04 -12.32 1.48
N ILE A 438 5.85 -11.04 1.80
CA ILE A 438 4.98 -10.15 0.99
C ILE A 438 5.70 -8.91 0.44
N SER A 439 6.72 -8.41 1.13
CA SER A 439 7.53 -7.27 0.70
C SER A 439 8.82 -7.17 1.53
N ASP A 440 9.77 -6.34 1.11
CA ASP A 440 10.95 -6.04 1.92
C ASP A 440 10.55 -5.12 3.09
N ALA A 441 11.07 -5.44 4.27
CA ALA A 441 11.00 -4.59 5.45
C ALA A 441 12.38 -3.94 5.70
N LYS A 442 12.37 -2.69 6.17
CA LYS A 442 13.60 -1.92 6.36
C LYS A 442 14.45 -2.46 7.51
N GLN A 443 13.93 -2.46 8.73
CA GLN A 443 14.66 -2.88 9.93
C GLN A 443 13.68 -3.26 11.06
N PHE A 444 14.19 -3.93 12.09
CA PHE A 444 13.44 -4.14 13.33
C PHE A 444 13.47 -2.88 14.20
N THR A 445 12.38 -2.62 14.92
CA THR A 445 12.38 -1.68 16.05
C THR A 445 13.01 -2.35 17.28
N GLU A 446 13.51 -1.56 18.23
CA GLU A 446 14.09 -2.11 19.47
C GLU A 446 13.07 -2.93 20.26
N GLU A 447 11.79 -2.56 20.18
CA GLU A 447 10.68 -3.29 20.80
C GLU A 447 10.36 -4.60 20.08
N GLU A 448 10.47 -4.65 18.76
CA GLU A 448 10.25 -5.87 17.98
C GLU A 448 11.34 -6.91 18.23
N PHE A 449 12.58 -6.46 18.37
CA PHE A 449 13.75 -7.34 18.43
C PHE A 449 14.81 -6.75 19.37
N PRO A 450 14.63 -6.81 20.70
CA PRO A 450 15.53 -6.16 21.66
C PRO A 450 16.92 -6.80 21.69
N ASP A 451 16.95 -8.13 21.67
CA ASP A 451 18.19 -8.91 21.72
C ASP A 451 18.73 -9.12 20.29
N TRP A 452 19.72 -8.31 19.84
CA TRP A 452 20.33 -8.50 18.52
C TRP A 452 21.18 -9.76 18.47
N THR A 453 20.66 -10.82 17.83
CA THR A 453 21.23 -12.17 17.86
C THR A 453 22.36 -12.44 16.84
N TYR A 454 22.75 -11.44 16.04
CA TYR A 454 23.69 -11.61 14.92
C TYR A 454 23.32 -12.79 13.99
N TYR A 455 22.01 -13.03 13.79
CA TYR A 455 21.52 -14.01 12.81
C TYR A 455 22.13 -13.79 11.42
N ILE A 456 22.38 -12.52 11.10
CA ILE A 456 23.27 -12.11 10.02
C ILE A 456 24.53 -11.44 10.59
N PRO A 457 25.69 -11.55 9.92
CA PRO A 457 26.94 -10.95 10.36
C PRO A 457 26.99 -9.43 10.06
N LYS A 458 26.01 -8.68 10.54
CA LYS A 458 25.91 -7.22 10.44
C LYS A 458 25.52 -6.62 11.78
N GLU A 459 25.95 -5.39 12.02
CA GLU A 459 25.42 -4.62 13.14
C GLU A 459 23.96 -4.21 12.88
N ARG A 460 23.20 -3.96 13.95
CA ARG A 460 21.79 -3.58 13.86
C ARG A 460 21.57 -2.36 12.96
N ILE A 461 22.41 -1.35 13.09
CA ILE A 461 22.34 -0.09 12.32
C ILE A 461 22.73 -0.27 10.85
N GLU A 462 23.47 -1.33 10.53
CA GLU A 462 23.90 -1.66 9.16
C GLU A 462 22.91 -2.60 8.46
N SER A 463 22.03 -3.24 9.21
CA SER A 463 21.01 -4.16 8.69
C SER A 463 19.78 -3.41 8.19
N GLU A 464 19.95 -2.68 7.09
CA GLU A 464 18.85 -2.10 6.33
C GLU A 464 18.43 -3.00 5.18
N TRP A 465 17.12 -3.21 5.03
CA TRP A 465 16.48 -4.00 3.97
C TRP A 465 16.88 -5.48 3.93
N ASP A 466 17.39 -6.04 5.02
CA ASP A 466 17.67 -7.48 5.16
C ASP A 466 16.47 -8.28 5.70
N LEU A 467 15.30 -7.65 5.78
CA LEU A 467 14.08 -8.25 6.33
C LEU A 467 13.00 -8.38 5.27
N TYR A 468 12.10 -9.33 5.48
CA TYR A 468 10.79 -9.36 4.84
C TYR A 468 9.69 -9.00 5.83
N PHE A 469 8.68 -8.28 5.36
CA PHE A 469 7.35 -8.40 5.94
C PHE A 469 6.81 -9.77 5.59
N VAL A 470 6.33 -10.50 6.60
CA VAL A 470 5.78 -11.85 6.44
C VAL A 470 4.36 -11.91 6.99
N LEU A 471 3.51 -12.70 6.33
CA LEU A 471 2.22 -13.09 6.87
C LEU A 471 2.32 -14.51 7.42
N LEU A 472 1.89 -14.69 8.66
CA LEU A 472 1.55 -16.00 9.19
C LEU A 472 0.21 -16.41 8.59
N VAL A 473 0.17 -17.59 7.98
CA VAL A 473 -1.02 -18.11 7.30
C VAL A 473 -1.41 -19.49 7.81
N GLU A 474 -2.71 -19.77 7.79
CA GLU A 474 -3.27 -21.08 8.09
C GLU A 474 -3.88 -21.68 6.80
N SER A 475 -3.50 -22.92 6.49
CA SER A 475 -4.00 -23.64 5.32
C SER A 475 -5.32 -24.33 5.65
N PHE A 476 -6.30 -24.22 4.74
CA PHE A 476 -7.58 -24.90 4.76
C PHE A 476 -7.68 -25.78 3.51
N PRO A 477 -7.19 -27.04 3.58
CA PRO A 477 -7.08 -27.90 2.40
C PRO A 477 -8.42 -28.24 1.74
N GLU A 478 -9.50 -28.32 2.53
CA GLU A 478 -10.85 -28.60 2.03
C GLU A 478 -11.37 -27.50 1.10
N GLU A 479 -10.99 -26.25 1.38
CA GLU A 479 -11.34 -25.07 0.58
C GLU A 479 -10.25 -24.73 -0.46
N GLY A 480 -9.06 -25.33 -0.37
CA GLY A 480 -7.93 -25.02 -1.24
C GLY A 480 -7.31 -23.63 -0.99
N ILE A 481 -7.58 -23.00 0.15
CA ILE A 481 -7.15 -21.63 0.45
C ILE A 481 -6.25 -21.53 1.68
N TYR A 482 -5.57 -20.39 1.79
CA TYR A 482 -4.91 -19.92 2.99
C TYR A 482 -5.71 -18.76 3.59
N ARG A 483 -5.67 -18.65 4.92
CA ARG A 483 -6.20 -17.48 5.64
C ARG A 483 -5.07 -16.79 6.40
N ARG A 484 -5.08 -15.46 6.38
CA ARG A 484 -4.17 -14.63 7.17
C ARG A 484 -4.46 -14.82 8.66
N VAL A 485 -3.40 -14.92 9.46
CA VAL A 485 -3.46 -14.93 10.93
C VAL A 485 -2.83 -13.66 11.49
N ALA A 486 -1.60 -13.34 11.08
CA ALA A 486 -0.83 -12.24 11.66
C ALA A 486 0.24 -11.70 10.71
N LEU A 487 0.79 -10.53 11.04
CA LEU A 487 1.86 -9.85 10.31
C LEU A 487 3.11 -9.77 11.19
N GLY A 488 4.28 -10.07 10.63
CA GLY A 488 5.56 -9.99 11.31
C GLY A 488 6.70 -9.59 10.39
N LYS A 489 7.93 -9.66 10.92
CA LYS A 489 9.17 -9.43 10.19
C LYS A 489 10.15 -10.58 10.43
N VAL A 490 10.82 -11.03 9.37
CA VAL A 490 11.81 -12.12 9.41
C VAL A 490 13.02 -11.75 8.57
N PHE A 491 14.23 -12.16 8.99
CA PHE A 491 15.43 -12.01 8.17
C PHE A 491 15.30 -12.75 6.84
N LYS A 492 15.66 -12.09 5.75
CA LYS A 492 15.69 -12.70 4.42
C LYS A 492 16.54 -13.97 4.40
N ALA A 493 17.68 -13.95 5.10
CA ALA A 493 18.60 -15.09 5.19
C ALA A 493 17.98 -16.36 5.82
N ALA A 494 16.83 -16.25 6.50
CA ALA A 494 16.11 -17.38 7.07
C ALA A 494 15.29 -18.17 6.02
N PHE A 495 15.04 -17.55 4.84
CA PHE A 495 14.47 -18.24 3.68
C PHE A 495 15.61 -18.88 2.87
N THR A 496 15.36 -20.05 2.31
CA THR A 496 16.37 -20.72 1.45
C THR A 496 16.41 -20.11 0.05
N HIS A 497 15.33 -19.41 -0.35
CA HIS A 497 15.16 -18.83 -1.69
C HIS A 497 15.36 -19.86 -2.81
N SER A 498 14.98 -21.11 -2.55
CA SER A 498 14.96 -22.17 -3.55
C SER A 498 13.70 -22.08 -4.42
N GLU A 499 13.72 -22.72 -5.59
CA GLU A 499 12.51 -22.84 -6.43
C GLU A 499 11.38 -23.57 -5.68
N ASP A 500 11.71 -24.44 -4.74
CA ASP A 500 10.76 -25.18 -3.90
C ASP A 500 10.03 -24.29 -2.88
N GLU A 501 10.58 -23.14 -2.51
CA GLU A 501 9.92 -22.17 -1.63
C GLU A 501 9.06 -21.17 -2.40
N TRP A 502 9.26 -21.02 -3.70
CA TRP A 502 8.42 -20.18 -4.54
C TRP A 502 7.13 -20.91 -4.88
N LYS A 503 6.02 -20.48 -4.28
CA LYS A 503 4.73 -21.17 -4.38
C LYS A 503 3.62 -20.24 -4.79
N GLU A 504 2.68 -20.82 -5.53
CA GLU A 504 1.38 -20.24 -5.80
C GLU A 504 0.53 -20.31 -4.54
N ILE A 505 -0.15 -19.22 -4.19
CA ILE A 505 -0.97 -19.08 -3.00
C ILE A 505 -2.33 -18.53 -3.43
N ILE A 506 -3.40 -19.14 -2.90
CA ILE A 506 -4.74 -18.55 -2.88
C ILE A 506 -5.01 -18.09 -1.45
N LEU A 507 -5.13 -16.78 -1.23
CA LEU A 507 -5.40 -16.17 0.07
C LEU A 507 -6.85 -15.65 0.09
N GLY A 508 -7.68 -16.23 0.97
CA GLY A 508 -9.12 -15.97 1.06
C GLY A 508 -9.59 -15.48 2.42
#